data_AF-A0A7V4M4D1-F1
#
_entry.id   AF-A0A7V4M4D1-F1
#
_cell.length_a   1.000
_cell.length_b   1.000
_cell.length_c   1.000
_cell.angle_alpha   90.00
_cell.angle_beta   90.00
_cell.angle_gamma   90.00
#
_symmetry.space_group_name_H-M   'P 1'
#
loop_
_entity.id
_entity.type
_entity.pdbx_description
1 polymer ?
#
loop_
_entity_poly.entity_id
_entity_poly.type
_entity_poly.pdbx_seq_one_letter_code
_entity_poly.pdbx_strand_id
1 'polypeptide(L)'
;MIASLHMHLGWISVALLTVGVGEADGPHWPRFRGPNGSGESEATSIPVQWTARDYRWNVTLPGVGHSSPVVWGDRVVVTCASEDGARGSVLALSTSDGSRLWETALEAGAYPKSQLNSYASTTPALDGQRAFVTWGTPRHYRVAALSLDSGRKLWQREFPPFASEHGLGASPIVWNDMVIVPNDQDGPSSVLALDAATGATRWEVKRRSEKAAFTTPCLFQPDGGKPQLILSSWAHGVSSLDPATGKTYW
;
A
#
# COMPACT_ATOMS: atom_id res chain seq x y z
N MET A 1 -4.58 51.70 60.09
CA MET A 1 -3.66 51.50 58.95
C MET A 1 -3.14 50.07 59.03
N ILE A 2 -3.00 49.39 57.88
CA ILE A 2 -2.61 47.98 57.65
C ILE A 2 -3.79 46.98 57.75
N ALA A 3 -4.09 46.12 56.77
CA ALA A 3 -3.84 46.04 55.33
C ALA A 3 -4.80 44.94 54.79
N SER A 4 -5.47 45.19 53.66
CA SER A 4 -6.33 44.19 52.99
C SER A 4 -5.49 43.38 52.00
N LEU A 5 -5.41 42.07 52.21
CA LEU A 5 -4.64 41.15 51.36
C LEU A 5 -5.51 40.71 50.18
N HIS A 6 -5.20 41.23 48.99
CA HIS A 6 -5.79 40.75 47.73
C HIS A 6 -4.93 39.61 47.16
N MET A 7 -5.53 38.43 47.05
CA MET A 7 -4.90 37.23 46.52
C MET A 7 -5.08 37.20 45.00
N HIS A 8 -4.01 37.44 44.24
CA HIS A 8 -4.03 37.29 42.79
C HIS A 8 -3.75 35.84 42.41
N LEU A 9 -4.78 35.09 41.99
CA LEU A 9 -4.60 33.81 41.29
C LEU A 9 -4.11 34.11 39.87
N GLY A 10 -2.83 33.86 39.60
CA GLY A 10 -2.28 33.86 38.25
C GLY A 10 -2.77 32.64 37.48
N TRP A 11 -3.43 32.86 36.34
CA TRP A 11 -3.82 31.81 35.41
C TRP A 11 -2.60 31.44 34.57
N ILE A 12 -2.08 30.23 34.74
CA ILE A 12 -1.03 29.68 33.87
C ILE A 12 -1.73 29.15 32.61
N SER A 13 -1.67 29.92 31.52
CA SER A 13 -2.04 29.44 30.20
C SER A 13 -0.97 28.46 29.70
N VAL A 14 -1.31 27.16 29.71
CA VAL A 14 -0.51 26.14 29.02
C VAL A 14 -0.81 26.28 27.52
N ALA A 15 0.13 26.84 26.76
CA ALA A 15 0.07 26.83 25.31
C ALA A 15 0.32 25.40 24.82
N LEU A 16 -0.71 24.74 24.29
CA LEU A 16 -0.55 23.51 23.52
C LEU A 16 0.20 23.86 22.23
N LEU A 17 1.49 23.49 22.16
CA LEU A 17 2.23 23.41 20.92
C LEU A 17 1.66 22.26 20.09
N THR A 18 0.75 22.56 19.18
CA THR A 18 0.40 21.67 18.08
C THR A 18 1.62 21.57 17.18
N VAL A 19 2.39 20.49 17.33
CA VAL A 19 3.37 20.10 16.33
C VAL A 19 2.58 19.69 15.10
N GLY A 20 2.48 20.59 14.12
CA GLY A 20 2.00 20.25 12.80
C GLY A 20 2.95 19.19 12.25
N VAL A 21 2.45 17.98 12.05
CA VAL A 21 3.14 16.98 11.23
C VAL A 21 3.12 17.57 9.83
N GLY A 22 4.23 18.20 9.43
CA GLY A 22 4.39 18.65 8.05
C GLY A 22 4.22 17.44 7.15
N GLU A 23 3.26 17.50 6.23
CA GLU A 23 3.28 16.66 5.04
C GLU A 23 4.68 16.82 4.44
N ALA A 24 5.39 15.71 4.25
CA ALA A 24 6.72 15.78 3.65
C ALA A 24 6.55 16.31 2.21
N ASP A 25 6.82 17.59 2.01
CA ASP A 25 6.78 18.29 0.72
C ASP A 25 7.66 17.55 -0.31
N GLY A 26 7.03 16.73 -1.15
CA GLY A 26 7.69 15.98 -2.21
C GLY A 26 6.69 15.26 -3.10
N PRO A 27 7.07 14.88 -4.34
CA PRO A 27 6.16 14.16 -5.22
C PRO A 27 5.82 12.79 -4.64
N HIS A 28 4.52 12.45 -4.63
CA HIS A 28 4.03 11.16 -4.14
C HIS A 28 3.48 10.31 -5.30
N TRP A 29 3.91 9.06 -5.36
CA TRP A 29 3.38 8.02 -6.24
C TRP A 29 3.07 6.78 -5.39
N PRO A 30 2.04 6.83 -4.54
CA PRO A 30 1.99 6.01 -3.32
C PRO A 30 1.57 4.55 -3.54
N ARG A 31 1.18 4.15 -4.74
CA ARG A 31 0.55 2.84 -5.01
C ARG A 31 0.70 2.45 -6.48
N PHE A 32 0.26 1.25 -6.83
CA PHE A 32 0.15 0.82 -8.23
C PHE A 32 -0.61 1.86 -9.06
N ARG A 33 0.00 2.30 -10.17
CA ARG A 33 -0.47 3.37 -11.05
C ARG A 33 -0.64 4.75 -10.39
N GLY A 34 0.05 5.01 -9.29
CA GLY A 34 0.20 6.37 -8.75
C GLY A 34 -1.04 6.92 -8.03
N PRO A 35 -1.15 8.25 -7.92
CA PRO A 35 -2.29 8.90 -7.26
C PRO A 35 -3.61 8.39 -7.83
N ASN A 36 -4.48 7.91 -6.93
CA ASN A 36 -5.77 7.30 -7.27
C ASN A 36 -5.73 6.09 -8.25
N GLY A 37 -4.55 5.59 -8.63
CA GLY A 37 -4.40 4.50 -9.59
C GLY A 37 -4.68 4.87 -11.06
N SER A 38 -4.74 6.15 -11.41
CA SER A 38 -5.03 6.61 -12.79
C SER A 38 -3.89 6.30 -13.76
N GLY A 39 -2.65 6.24 -13.28
CA GLY A 39 -1.45 6.09 -14.12
C GLY A 39 -1.02 7.41 -14.77
N GLU A 40 -1.49 8.54 -14.25
CA GLU A 40 -1.23 9.87 -14.79
C GLU A 40 -0.21 10.62 -13.92
N SER A 41 0.66 11.39 -14.56
CA SER A 41 1.64 12.26 -13.91
C SER A 41 1.49 13.67 -14.46
N GLU A 42 1.65 14.67 -13.60
CA GLU A 42 1.68 16.09 -13.99
C GLU A 42 3.04 16.51 -14.59
N ALA A 43 4.02 15.61 -14.64
CA ALA A 43 5.33 15.92 -15.18
C ALA A 43 5.27 16.24 -16.69
N THR A 44 5.62 17.48 -17.04
CA THR A 44 5.60 17.98 -18.42
C THR A 44 6.94 17.80 -19.14
N SER A 45 8.01 17.47 -18.41
CA SER A 45 9.38 17.41 -18.91
C SER A 45 9.91 15.98 -19.08
N ILE A 46 9.03 14.98 -19.22
CA ILE A 46 9.47 13.58 -19.42
C ILE A 46 9.98 13.44 -20.86
N PRO A 47 11.28 13.09 -21.06
CA PRO A 47 11.79 12.92 -22.41
C PRO A 47 11.16 11.69 -23.08
N VAL A 48 10.95 11.77 -24.40
CA VAL A 48 10.37 10.67 -25.19
C VAL A 48 11.38 9.58 -25.54
N GLN A 49 12.67 9.88 -25.40
CA GLN A 49 13.78 8.95 -25.61
C GLN A 49 14.67 8.97 -24.37
N TRP A 50 15.11 7.79 -23.96
CA TRP A 50 15.95 7.60 -22.78
C TRP A 50 17.13 6.70 -23.13
N THR A 51 18.28 7.04 -22.58
CA THR A 51 19.53 6.27 -22.62
C THR A 51 20.07 6.12 -21.21
N ALA A 52 21.08 5.26 -21.02
CA ALA A 52 21.73 5.11 -19.72
C ALA A 52 22.36 6.41 -19.18
N ARG A 53 22.58 7.43 -20.02
CA ARG A 53 23.09 8.75 -19.60
C ARG A 53 22.02 9.63 -18.96
N ASP A 54 20.75 9.36 -19.25
CA ASP A 54 19.61 10.12 -18.73
C ASP A 54 19.16 9.60 -17.36
N TYR A 55 19.62 8.41 -16.98
CA TYR A 55 19.31 7.82 -15.68
C TYR A 55 20.06 8.56 -14.57
N ARG A 56 19.33 9.05 -13.57
CA ARG A 56 19.93 9.62 -12.36
C ARG A 56 20.74 8.58 -11.57
N TRP A 57 20.24 7.35 -11.55
CA TRP A 57 20.89 6.20 -10.93
C TRP A 57 20.29 4.90 -11.48
N ASN A 58 21.01 3.80 -11.29
CA ASN A 58 20.56 2.45 -11.61
C ASN A 58 20.98 1.52 -10.47
N VAL A 59 20.06 0.68 -10.00
CA VAL A 59 20.28 -0.23 -8.88
C VAL A 59 19.86 -1.63 -9.27
N THR A 60 20.73 -2.60 -9.04
CA THR A 60 20.37 -4.02 -9.11
C THR A 60 19.66 -4.43 -7.82
N LEU A 61 18.42 -4.91 -7.94
CA LEU A 61 17.66 -5.44 -6.80
C LEU A 61 18.21 -6.81 -6.37
N PRO A 62 18.09 -7.20 -5.08
CA PRO A 62 18.54 -8.51 -4.59
C PRO A 62 17.62 -9.67 -4.99
N GLY A 63 16.79 -9.46 -6.01
CA GLY A 63 15.80 -10.40 -6.54
C GLY A 63 15.09 -9.79 -7.75
N VAL A 64 14.10 -10.52 -8.24
CA VAL A 64 13.22 -10.12 -9.36
C VAL A 64 11.81 -9.80 -8.83
N GLY A 65 10.99 -9.14 -9.63
CA GLY A 65 9.61 -8.84 -9.25
C GLY A 65 8.87 -8.07 -10.34
N HIS A 66 7.54 -8.19 -10.35
CA HIS A 66 6.66 -7.38 -11.23
C HIS A 66 6.02 -6.21 -10.48
N SER A 67 6.34 -6.06 -9.19
CA SER A 67 5.98 -4.89 -8.39
C SER A 67 6.44 -3.59 -9.04
N SER A 68 5.55 -2.61 -9.09
CA SER A 68 5.92 -1.27 -9.51
C SER A 68 6.63 -0.54 -8.35
N PRO A 69 7.67 0.26 -8.61
CA PRO A 69 8.19 1.15 -7.59
C PRO A 69 7.14 2.19 -7.22
N VAL A 70 7.01 2.47 -5.92
CA VAL A 70 6.16 3.53 -5.39
C VAL A 70 7.00 4.56 -4.65
N VAL A 71 6.58 5.83 -4.68
CA VAL A 71 7.38 6.95 -4.16
C VAL A 71 6.61 7.69 -3.08
N TRP A 72 7.29 8.02 -1.98
CA TRP A 72 6.80 8.98 -1.02
C TRP A 72 7.94 9.87 -0.54
N GLY A 73 7.94 11.14 -0.99
CA GLY A 73 9.01 12.08 -0.67
C GLY A 73 10.35 11.63 -1.25
N ASP A 74 11.32 11.38 -0.38
CA ASP A 74 12.68 10.95 -0.68
C ASP A 74 12.88 9.42 -0.74
N ARG A 75 11.80 8.63 -0.63
CA ARG A 75 11.84 7.16 -0.61
C ARG A 75 11.17 6.55 -1.83
N VAL A 76 11.85 5.61 -2.49
CA VAL A 76 11.29 4.65 -3.43
C VAL A 76 11.12 3.32 -2.71
N VAL A 77 9.92 2.75 -2.67
CA VAL A 77 9.63 1.45 -2.06
C VAL A 77 9.23 0.45 -3.13
N VAL A 78 9.79 -0.77 -3.07
CA VAL A 78 9.51 -1.85 -4.04
C VAL A 78 9.62 -3.21 -3.36
N THR A 79 8.90 -4.21 -3.89
CA THR A 79 9.01 -5.61 -3.47
C THR A 79 9.79 -6.41 -4.52
N CYS A 80 10.64 -7.33 -4.06
CA CYS A 80 11.30 -8.31 -4.91
C CYS A 80 11.39 -9.67 -4.21
N ALA A 81 11.67 -10.72 -4.97
CA ALA A 81 11.84 -12.07 -4.49
C ALA A 81 12.92 -12.80 -5.30
N SER A 82 13.52 -13.84 -4.75
CA SER A 82 14.34 -14.74 -5.56
C SER A 82 13.46 -15.48 -6.58
N GLU A 83 14.03 -15.84 -7.73
CA GLU A 83 13.28 -16.53 -8.80
C GLU A 83 12.64 -17.85 -8.33
N ASP A 84 13.32 -18.55 -7.43
CA ASP A 84 12.84 -19.79 -6.79
C ASP A 84 11.83 -19.56 -5.65
N GLY A 85 11.52 -18.30 -5.31
CA GLY A 85 10.59 -17.94 -4.23
C GLY A 85 11.09 -18.27 -2.82
N ALA A 86 12.36 -18.63 -2.64
CA ALA A 86 12.95 -18.94 -1.34
C ALA A 86 13.20 -17.68 -0.48
N ARG A 87 13.29 -16.51 -1.10
CA ARG A 87 13.48 -15.21 -0.45
C ARG A 87 12.49 -14.19 -0.99
N GLY A 88 11.98 -13.35 -0.10
CA GLY A 88 11.18 -12.17 -0.45
C GLY A 88 11.68 -10.98 0.36
N SER A 89 11.63 -9.79 -0.23
CA SER A 89 12.10 -8.55 0.39
C SER A 89 11.21 -7.37 0.02
N VAL A 90 11.07 -6.44 0.95
CA VAL A 90 10.64 -5.05 0.69
C VAL A 90 11.87 -4.17 0.84
N LEU A 91 12.16 -3.34 -0.15
CA LEU A 91 13.26 -2.40 -0.14
C LEU A 91 12.73 -0.97 -0.10
N ALA A 92 13.40 -0.11 0.65
CA ALA A 92 13.35 1.33 0.42
C ALA A 92 14.70 1.84 -0.06
N LEU A 93 14.68 2.66 -1.10
CA LEU A 93 15.83 3.30 -1.72
C LEU A 93 15.65 4.82 -1.66
N SER A 94 16.76 5.57 -1.61
CA SER A 94 16.72 7.02 -1.74
C SER A 94 16.35 7.42 -3.16
N THR A 95 15.41 8.35 -3.34
CA THR A 95 15.12 8.93 -4.66
C THR A 95 16.30 9.73 -5.23
N SER A 96 17.23 10.16 -4.37
CA SER A 96 18.32 11.04 -4.75
C SER A 96 19.48 10.34 -5.46
N ASP A 97 19.80 9.11 -5.06
CA ASP A 97 20.97 8.37 -5.54
C ASP A 97 20.75 6.84 -5.66
N GLY A 98 19.55 6.34 -5.32
CA GLY A 98 19.24 4.92 -5.34
C GLY A 98 19.86 4.11 -4.20
N SER A 99 20.55 4.76 -3.25
CA SER A 99 21.13 4.06 -2.09
C SER A 99 20.04 3.38 -1.26
N ARG A 100 20.34 2.18 -0.74
CA ARG A 100 19.39 1.42 0.06
C ARG A 100 19.27 2.03 1.46
N LEU A 101 18.07 2.49 1.81
CA LEU A 101 17.74 3.03 3.12
C LEU A 101 17.45 1.90 4.11
N TRP A 102 16.64 0.93 3.71
CA TRP A 102 16.37 -0.27 4.48
C TRP A 102 15.91 -1.43 3.59
N GLU A 103 15.99 -2.64 4.13
CA GLU A 103 15.42 -3.85 3.55
C GLU A 103 14.75 -4.67 4.65
N THR A 104 13.55 -5.16 4.36
CA THR A 104 12.79 -6.04 5.25
C THR A 104 12.57 -7.36 4.56
N ALA A 105 13.12 -8.42 5.14
CA ALA A 105 12.85 -9.78 4.66
C ALA A 105 11.39 -10.14 4.91
N LEU A 106 10.76 -10.70 3.88
CA LEU A 106 9.46 -11.35 3.95
C LEU A 106 9.69 -12.86 4.04
N GLU A 107 8.93 -13.54 4.89
CA GLU A 107 8.87 -14.99 4.80
C GLU A 107 8.32 -15.36 3.43
N ALA A 108 9.08 -16.22 2.76
CA ALA A 108 8.83 -16.63 1.40
C ALA A 108 8.56 -18.14 1.36
N GLY A 109 8.17 -18.61 0.18
CA GLY A 109 7.95 -20.01 -0.09
C GLY A 109 7.41 -20.17 -1.49
N ALA A 110 7.98 -21.10 -2.25
CA ALA A 110 7.57 -21.36 -3.62
C ALA A 110 6.14 -21.91 -3.65
N TYR A 111 5.28 -21.28 -4.44
CA TYR A 111 3.95 -21.76 -4.80
C TYR A 111 3.78 -21.79 -6.33
N PRO A 112 2.87 -22.62 -6.87
CA PRO A 112 2.57 -22.64 -8.30
C PRO A 112 2.11 -21.27 -8.79
N LYS A 113 2.67 -20.81 -9.91
CA LYS A 113 2.31 -19.55 -10.57
C LYS A 113 2.54 -19.65 -12.06
N SER A 114 1.97 -18.71 -12.81
CA SER A 114 2.31 -18.51 -14.22
C SER A 114 3.79 -18.11 -14.38
N GLN A 115 4.39 -18.45 -15.52
CA GLN A 115 5.71 -17.94 -15.91
C GLN A 115 5.70 -16.43 -16.17
N LEU A 116 4.52 -15.86 -16.46
CA LEU A 116 4.31 -14.42 -16.60
C LEU A 116 4.08 -13.72 -15.24
N ASN A 117 4.30 -14.42 -14.13
CA ASN A 117 4.13 -13.89 -12.78
C ASN A 117 5.43 -14.05 -11.96
N SER A 118 5.54 -13.35 -10.85
CA SER A 118 6.66 -13.40 -9.89
C SER A 118 6.14 -13.63 -8.47
N TYR A 119 7.04 -13.97 -7.54
CA TYR A 119 6.70 -14.06 -6.11
C TYR A 119 6.58 -12.69 -5.42
N ALA A 120 6.82 -11.60 -6.16
CA ALA A 120 6.74 -10.22 -5.71
C ALA A 120 6.04 -9.34 -6.77
N SER A 121 4.85 -9.74 -7.22
CA SER A 121 4.10 -9.01 -8.25
C SER A 121 3.16 -7.94 -7.70
N THR A 122 2.83 -8.04 -6.42
CA THR A 122 2.01 -7.05 -5.72
C THR A 122 2.85 -5.81 -5.44
N THR A 123 2.28 -4.65 -5.74
CA THR A 123 2.90 -3.33 -5.51
C THR A 123 2.53 -2.84 -4.11
N PRO A 124 3.49 -2.35 -3.29
CA PRO A 124 3.18 -1.74 -2.01
C PRO A 124 2.24 -0.53 -2.13
N ALA A 125 1.48 -0.24 -1.07
CA ALA A 125 0.77 1.02 -0.94
C ALA A 125 1.33 1.83 0.24
N LEU A 126 1.44 3.14 0.09
CA LEU A 126 2.04 4.05 1.05
C LEU A 126 1.02 5.06 1.56
N ASP A 127 1.14 5.47 2.82
CA ASP A 127 0.32 6.54 3.42
C ASP A 127 1.16 7.64 4.09
N GLY A 128 2.46 7.65 3.81
CA GLY A 128 3.44 8.58 4.38
C GLY A 128 4.01 8.22 5.73
N GLN A 129 3.44 7.22 6.41
CA GLN A 129 4.00 6.68 7.65
C GLN A 129 4.34 5.19 7.52
N ARG A 130 3.63 4.50 6.62
CA ARG A 130 3.62 3.05 6.49
C ARG A 130 3.73 2.64 5.03
N ALA A 131 4.36 1.48 4.83
CA ALA A 131 4.28 0.72 3.60
C ALA A 131 3.44 -0.55 3.86
N PHE A 132 2.32 -0.68 3.15
CA PHE A 132 1.45 -1.84 3.18
C PHE A 132 1.83 -2.79 2.05
N VAL A 133 2.12 -4.03 2.41
CA VAL A 133 2.53 -5.06 1.47
C VAL A 133 1.67 -6.30 1.61
N THR A 134 1.38 -6.94 0.48
CA THR A 134 0.68 -8.22 0.43
C THR A 134 1.53 -9.24 -0.29
N TRP A 135 1.56 -10.49 0.17
CA TRP A 135 2.28 -11.56 -0.50
C TRP A 135 1.69 -12.93 -0.17
N GLY A 136 1.93 -13.90 -1.04
CA GLY A 136 1.54 -15.29 -0.84
C GLY A 136 2.70 -16.12 -0.29
N THR A 137 2.36 -17.14 0.48
CA THR A 137 3.22 -18.29 0.78
C THR A 137 2.41 -19.57 0.55
N PRO A 138 3.02 -20.76 0.58
CA PRO A 138 2.28 -22.02 0.49
C PRO A 138 1.26 -22.21 1.62
N ARG A 139 1.41 -21.49 2.73
CA ARG A 139 0.55 -21.63 3.92
C ARG A 139 -0.40 -20.46 4.15
N HIS A 140 -0.04 -19.26 3.69
CA HIS A 140 -0.79 -18.05 4.04
C HIS A 140 -0.79 -17.03 2.92
N TYR A 141 -1.93 -16.34 2.75
CA TYR A 141 -1.93 -15.00 2.18
C TYR A 141 -1.66 -14.00 3.32
N ARG A 142 -0.75 -13.05 3.09
CA ARG A 142 -0.31 -12.12 4.15
C ARG A 142 -0.48 -10.69 3.75
N VAL A 143 -0.77 -9.88 4.77
CA VAL A 143 -0.81 -8.43 4.71
C VAL A 143 0.03 -7.92 5.87
N ALA A 144 0.91 -6.96 5.63
CA ALA A 144 1.68 -6.32 6.70
C ALA A 144 1.78 -4.82 6.49
N ALA A 145 1.91 -4.08 7.58
CA ALA A 145 2.39 -2.71 7.57
C ALA A 145 3.82 -2.66 8.09
N LEU A 146 4.69 -2.00 7.34
CA LEU A 146 6.05 -1.67 7.72
C LEU A 146 6.12 -0.16 7.99
N SER A 147 6.93 0.26 8.94
CA SER A 147 7.29 1.67 9.09
C SER A 147 7.98 2.13 7.81
N LEU A 148 7.51 3.23 7.22
CA LEU A 148 8.10 3.78 6.00
C LEU A 148 9.53 4.27 6.23
N ASP A 149 9.85 4.72 7.44
CA ASP A 149 11.18 5.24 7.79
C ASP A 149 12.21 4.16 8.03
N SER A 150 11.83 3.06 8.68
CA SER A 150 12.81 2.08 9.16
C SER A 150 12.62 0.67 8.59
N GLY A 151 11.55 0.43 7.83
CA GLY A 151 11.15 -0.91 7.38
C GLY A 151 10.61 -1.81 8.51
N ARG A 152 10.59 -1.36 9.77
CA ARG A 152 10.20 -2.20 10.90
C ARG A 152 8.74 -2.63 10.73
N LYS A 153 8.49 -3.94 10.83
CA LYS A 153 7.14 -4.49 10.83
C LYS A 153 6.34 -3.96 12.03
N LEU A 154 5.24 -3.27 11.76
CA LEU A 154 4.34 -2.71 12.75
C LEU A 154 3.27 -3.72 13.12
N TRP A 155 2.69 -4.37 12.12
CA TRP A 155 1.74 -5.47 12.29
C TRP A 155 1.76 -6.40 11.08
N GLN A 156 1.24 -7.61 11.26
CA GLN A 156 1.05 -8.61 10.21
C GLN A 156 -0.26 -9.35 10.45
N ARG A 157 -1.00 -9.59 9.36
CA ARG A 157 -2.19 -10.43 9.31
C ARG A 157 -1.93 -11.60 8.38
N GLU A 158 -2.44 -12.76 8.78
CA GLU A 158 -2.36 -13.99 8.01
C GLU A 158 -3.78 -14.46 7.70
N PHE A 159 -3.99 -14.89 6.47
CA PHE A 159 -5.21 -15.45 5.96
C PHE A 159 -4.90 -16.85 5.40
N PRO A 160 -5.92 -17.67 5.10
CA PRO A 160 -5.71 -18.90 4.37
C PRO A 160 -4.88 -18.68 3.08
N PRO A 161 -4.17 -19.71 2.57
CA PRO A 161 -3.36 -19.60 1.36
C PRO A 161 -4.16 -19.01 0.20
N PHE A 162 -3.50 -18.18 -0.61
CA PHE A 162 -4.12 -17.61 -1.80
C PHE A 162 -4.20 -18.67 -2.90
N ALA A 163 -5.41 -19.07 -3.29
CA ALA A 163 -5.65 -19.99 -4.39
C ALA A 163 -5.62 -19.24 -5.73
N SER A 164 -4.68 -19.59 -6.61
CA SER A 164 -4.68 -19.13 -8.00
C SER A 164 -3.83 -20.01 -8.90
N GLU A 165 -4.32 -20.30 -10.11
CA GLU A 165 -3.53 -20.90 -11.19
C GLU A 165 -2.36 -20.01 -11.65
N HIS A 166 -2.51 -18.68 -11.54
CA HIS A 166 -1.54 -17.73 -12.08
C HIS A 166 -0.66 -17.08 -11.02
N GLY A 167 -1.00 -17.19 -9.73
CA GLY A 167 -0.31 -16.54 -8.61
C GLY A 167 -1.02 -15.27 -8.15
N LEU A 168 -0.34 -14.40 -7.40
CA LEU A 168 -0.91 -13.14 -6.90
C LEU A 168 -0.58 -11.98 -7.84
N GLY A 169 -1.42 -10.94 -7.84
CA GLY A 169 -1.18 -9.74 -8.67
C GLY A 169 -1.98 -8.50 -8.29
N ALA A 170 -3.10 -8.64 -7.57
CA ALA A 170 -3.85 -7.50 -7.08
C ALA A 170 -3.11 -6.84 -5.89
N SER A 171 -2.91 -5.52 -5.97
CA SER A 171 -2.17 -4.74 -4.97
C SER A 171 -3.12 -4.15 -3.93
N PRO A 172 -2.67 -3.94 -2.66
CA PRO A 172 -3.44 -3.20 -1.69
C PRO A 172 -3.54 -1.73 -2.09
N ILE A 173 -4.49 -1.02 -1.49
CA ILE A 173 -4.60 0.43 -1.62
C ILE A 173 -4.85 1.07 -0.26
N VAL A 174 -4.49 2.34 -0.10
CA VAL A 174 -4.82 3.12 1.09
C VAL A 174 -6.02 4.00 0.77
N TRP A 175 -6.97 4.06 1.71
CA TRP A 175 -8.04 5.06 1.72
C TRP A 175 -8.27 5.53 3.15
N ASN A 176 -8.03 6.82 3.40
CA ASN A 176 -8.01 7.41 4.75
C ASN A 176 -7.11 6.61 5.71
N ASP A 177 -7.67 6.14 6.82
CA ASP A 177 -7.02 5.37 7.86
C ASP A 177 -7.19 3.84 7.68
N MET A 178 -7.46 3.40 6.45
CA MET A 178 -7.63 2.00 6.09
C MET A 178 -6.70 1.57 4.95
N VAL A 179 -6.27 0.32 5.02
CA VAL A 179 -5.73 -0.42 3.88
C VAL A 179 -6.78 -1.38 3.36
N ILE A 180 -7.13 -1.23 2.08
CA ILE A 180 -8.08 -2.06 1.37
C ILE A 180 -7.29 -3.13 0.62
N VAL A 181 -7.65 -4.39 0.87
CA VAL A 181 -6.95 -5.57 0.36
C VAL A 181 -7.91 -6.34 -0.56
N PRO A 182 -7.70 -6.30 -1.89
CA PRO A 182 -8.41 -7.20 -2.79
C PRO A 182 -7.95 -8.64 -2.56
N ASN A 183 -8.90 -9.56 -2.47
CA ASN A 183 -8.66 -10.98 -2.22
C ASN A 183 -9.59 -11.85 -3.07
N ASP A 184 -9.60 -11.61 -4.39
CA ASP A 184 -10.33 -12.44 -5.37
C ASP A 184 -9.43 -13.59 -5.84
N GLN A 185 -9.83 -14.82 -5.53
CA GLN A 185 -9.06 -16.07 -5.65
C GLN A 185 -9.80 -17.13 -6.48
N ASP A 186 -9.12 -18.20 -6.90
CA ASP A 186 -9.73 -19.45 -7.35
C ASP A 186 -10.33 -20.24 -6.17
N GLY A 187 -11.14 -19.57 -5.35
CA GLY A 187 -11.63 -20.06 -4.06
C GLY A 187 -12.36 -18.99 -3.24
N PRO A 188 -12.50 -19.18 -1.91
CA PRO A 188 -13.14 -18.20 -1.03
C PRO A 188 -12.52 -16.82 -1.19
N SER A 189 -13.33 -15.86 -1.61
CA SER A 189 -12.87 -14.53 -2.00
C SER A 189 -13.51 -13.45 -1.17
N SER A 190 -12.79 -12.36 -1.00
CA SER A 190 -13.26 -11.19 -0.28
C SER A 190 -12.58 -9.90 -0.70
N VAL A 191 -13.11 -8.79 -0.25
CA VAL A 191 -12.35 -7.53 -0.13
C VAL A 191 -12.39 -7.16 1.34
N LEU A 192 -11.21 -6.86 1.89
CA LEU A 192 -11.07 -6.49 3.29
C LEU A 192 -10.68 -5.02 3.38
N ALA A 193 -11.22 -4.29 4.34
CA ALA A 193 -10.58 -3.09 4.86
C ALA A 193 -10.04 -3.37 6.25
N LEU A 194 -8.75 -3.12 6.41
CA LEU A 194 -8.06 -3.22 7.68
C LEU A 194 -7.74 -1.80 8.15
N ASP A 195 -7.89 -1.58 9.45
CA ASP A 195 -7.36 -0.40 10.12
C ASP A 195 -5.86 -0.30 9.85
N ALA A 196 -5.42 0.84 9.32
CA ALA A 196 -4.05 1.01 8.86
C ALA A 196 -3.03 0.95 10.02
N ALA A 197 -3.43 1.31 11.24
CA ALA A 197 -2.55 1.38 12.41
C ALA A 197 -2.38 0.03 13.10
N THR A 198 -3.43 -0.77 13.12
CA THR A 198 -3.51 -1.99 13.93
C THR A 198 -3.62 -3.26 13.11
N GLY A 199 -4.00 -3.16 11.83
CA GLY A 199 -4.35 -4.28 10.99
C GLY A 199 -5.68 -4.95 11.37
N ALA A 200 -6.46 -4.37 12.29
CA ALA A 200 -7.76 -4.90 12.68
C ALA A 200 -8.76 -4.81 11.52
N THR A 201 -9.58 -5.84 11.32
CA THR A 201 -10.61 -5.81 10.27
C THR A 201 -11.68 -4.79 10.64
N ARG A 202 -11.92 -3.80 9.77
CA ARG A 202 -13.03 -2.85 9.91
C ARG A 202 -14.27 -3.33 9.20
N TRP A 203 -14.10 -3.85 8.00
CA TRP A 203 -15.14 -4.55 7.27
C TRP A 203 -14.53 -5.60 6.35
N GLU A 204 -15.34 -6.61 6.02
CA GLU A 204 -15.03 -7.63 5.03
C GLU A 204 -16.27 -7.90 4.20
N VAL A 205 -16.11 -7.91 2.88
CA VAL A 205 -17.16 -8.23 1.93
C VAL A 205 -16.80 -9.53 1.25
N LYS A 206 -17.56 -10.59 1.53
CA LYS A 206 -17.42 -11.86 0.81
C LYS A 206 -17.80 -11.65 -0.65
N ARG A 207 -16.96 -12.13 -1.56
CA ARG A 207 -17.19 -12.07 -3.00
C ARG A 207 -17.49 -13.47 -3.51
N ARG A 208 -18.50 -13.59 -4.37
CA ARG A 208 -18.59 -14.77 -5.25
C ARG A 208 -17.32 -14.83 -6.07
N SER A 209 -16.72 -16.01 -6.17
CA SER A 209 -15.59 -16.20 -7.04
C SER A 209 -15.73 -17.48 -7.84
N GLU A 210 -15.35 -17.36 -9.10
CA GLU A 210 -15.19 -18.47 -10.02
C GLU A 210 -13.74 -18.53 -10.52
N LYS A 211 -13.02 -17.40 -10.50
CA LYS A 211 -11.62 -17.24 -10.89
C LYS A 211 -10.97 -16.07 -10.15
N ALA A 212 -9.69 -16.20 -9.84
CA ALA A 212 -8.86 -15.14 -9.30
C ALA A 212 -8.86 -13.91 -10.23
N ALA A 213 -8.87 -12.72 -9.64
CA ALA A 213 -8.79 -11.46 -10.37
C ALA A 213 -7.55 -10.68 -9.94
N PHE A 214 -6.80 -10.17 -10.91
CA PHE A 214 -5.55 -9.43 -10.70
C PHE A 214 -5.76 -7.91 -10.75
N THR A 215 -6.96 -7.45 -10.43
CA THR A 215 -7.35 -6.04 -10.51
C THR A 215 -7.05 -5.33 -9.19
N THR A 216 -6.24 -4.28 -9.24
CA THR A 216 -6.08 -3.37 -8.11
C THR A 216 -7.25 -2.38 -8.07
N PRO A 217 -8.00 -2.25 -6.96
CA PRO A 217 -9.16 -1.35 -6.87
C PRO A 217 -8.78 0.11 -7.09
N CYS A 218 -9.68 0.94 -7.63
CA CYS A 218 -9.49 2.40 -7.67
C CYS A 218 -10.60 3.12 -6.88
N LEU A 219 -10.32 4.35 -6.47
CA LEU A 219 -11.34 5.20 -5.85
C LEU A 219 -11.91 6.11 -6.93
N PHE A 220 -13.22 6.28 -6.92
CA PHE A 220 -13.92 7.21 -7.80
C PHE A 220 -14.91 8.01 -6.98
N GLN A 221 -14.86 9.33 -7.10
CA GLN A 221 -15.86 10.20 -6.49
C GLN A 221 -16.47 11.07 -7.60
N PRO A 222 -17.75 10.84 -7.95
CA PRO A 222 -18.44 11.73 -8.88
C PRO A 222 -18.76 13.07 -8.21
N ASP A 223 -18.90 14.12 -9.01
CA ASP A 223 -19.25 15.46 -8.53
C ASP A 223 -20.55 15.44 -7.72
N GLY A 224 -20.47 15.93 -6.47
CA GLY A 224 -21.59 15.94 -5.53
C GLY A 224 -22.03 14.56 -5.01
N GLY A 225 -21.35 13.48 -5.41
CA GLY A 225 -21.66 12.12 -4.98
C GLY A 225 -20.73 11.57 -3.91
N LYS A 226 -21.04 10.35 -3.46
CA LYS A 226 -20.25 9.63 -2.45
C LYS A 226 -19.01 8.99 -3.09
N PRO A 227 -17.89 8.86 -2.34
CA PRO A 227 -16.73 8.10 -2.80
C PRO A 227 -17.10 6.63 -3.02
N GLN A 228 -16.53 6.02 -4.05
CA GLN A 228 -16.80 4.67 -4.51
C GLN A 228 -15.49 3.91 -4.64
N LEU A 229 -15.43 2.71 -4.05
CA LEU A 229 -14.39 1.73 -4.31
C LEU A 229 -14.79 0.92 -5.53
N ILE A 230 -14.12 1.14 -6.65
CA ILE A 230 -14.37 0.44 -7.90
C ILE A 230 -13.51 -0.82 -7.96
N LEU A 231 -14.18 -1.94 -8.22
CA LEU A 231 -13.60 -3.28 -8.26
C LEU A 231 -13.95 -3.93 -9.60
N SER A 232 -13.07 -4.79 -10.09
CA SER A 232 -13.37 -5.67 -11.22
C SER A 232 -12.95 -7.10 -10.91
N SER A 233 -13.87 -8.03 -11.13
CA SER A 233 -13.67 -9.46 -10.88
C SER A 233 -14.42 -10.29 -11.91
N TRP A 234 -14.01 -11.54 -12.11
CA TRP A 234 -14.69 -12.44 -13.04
C TRP A 234 -16.18 -12.60 -12.74
N ALA A 235 -16.54 -12.89 -11.49
CA ALA A 235 -17.91 -13.25 -11.11
C ALA A 235 -18.88 -12.06 -10.94
N HIS A 236 -18.37 -10.83 -10.82
CA HIS A 236 -19.22 -9.63 -10.64
C HIS A 236 -19.04 -8.59 -11.75
N GLY A 237 -18.13 -8.80 -12.70
CA GLY A 237 -17.73 -7.73 -13.61
C GLY A 237 -17.20 -6.53 -12.83
N VAL A 238 -17.61 -5.33 -13.23
CA VAL A 238 -17.33 -4.08 -12.49
C VAL A 238 -18.37 -3.89 -11.40
N SER A 239 -17.92 -3.64 -10.18
CA SER A 239 -18.77 -3.41 -9.01
C SER A 239 -18.26 -2.23 -8.19
N SER A 240 -19.15 -1.61 -7.43
CA SER A 240 -18.87 -0.45 -6.59
C SER A 240 -19.28 -0.70 -5.15
N LEU A 241 -18.37 -0.42 -4.22
CA LEU A 241 -18.62 -0.47 -2.78
C LEU A 241 -18.42 0.90 -2.15
N ASP A 242 -19.12 1.15 -1.05
CA ASP A 242 -18.81 2.21 -0.12
C ASP A 242 -17.45 1.91 0.54
N PRO A 243 -16.40 2.73 0.33
CA PRO A 243 -15.08 2.45 0.88
C PRO A 243 -15.03 2.51 2.42
N ALA A 244 -15.97 3.23 3.06
CA ALA A 244 -16.04 3.33 4.52
C ALA A 244 -16.63 2.08 5.17
N THR A 245 -17.58 1.43 4.51
CA THR A 245 -18.41 0.37 5.14
C THR A 245 -18.37 -0.97 4.42
N GLY A 246 -17.87 -1.03 3.19
CA GLY A 246 -17.95 -2.19 2.32
C GLY A 246 -19.35 -2.42 1.74
N LYS A 247 -20.34 -1.56 2.03
CA LYS A 247 -21.70 -1.73 1.50
C LYS A 247 -21.68 -1.61 -0.03
N THR A 248 -22.23 -2.59 -0.73
CA THR A 248 -22.39 -2.53 -2.19
C THR A 248 -23.30 -1.39 -2.60
N TYR A 249 -22.85 -0.61 -3.59
CA TYR A 249 -23.67 0.36 -4.30
C TYR A 249 -24.30 -0.27 -5.55
N TRP A 250 -23.51 -0.93 -6.39
CA TRP A 250 -23.95 -1.63 -7.60
C TRP A 250 -22.94 -2.69 -8.06
#